data_AF-A0AAW2IY64-F1
#
_entry.id   AF-A0AAW2IY64-F1
#
_cell.length_a   1.000
_cell.length_b   1.000
_cell.length_c   1.000
_cell.angle_alpha   90.00
_cell.angle_beta   90.00
_cell.angle_gamma   90.00
#
_symmetry.space_group_name_H-M   'P 1'
#
loop_
_entity.id
_entity.type
_entity.pdbx_description
1 polymer ?
#
loop_
_entity_poly.entity_id
_entity_poly.type
_entity_poly.pdbx_seq_one_letter_code
_entity_poly.pdbx_strand_id
1 'polypeptide(L)' 'METNKFNGMNYNDWLQNLKIVLDFKNNGYVLDKPLRTALPEGSSPEEQVTFEKWLEDNRM' A
#
# COMPACT_ATOMS: atom_id res chain seq x y z
N MET A 1 17.23 11.98 9.46
CA MET A 1 16.00 11.20 9.65
C MET A 1 15.81 10.22 8.48
N GLU A 2 16.80 9.36 8.20
CA GLU A 2 16.71 8.33 7.14
C GLU A 2 16.51 6.93 7.74
N THR A 3 16.62 6.79 9.07
CA THR A 3 16.57 5.52 9.79
C THR A 3 15.28 4.74 9.59
N ASN A 4 14.16 5.43 9.35
CA ASN A 4 12.86 4.81 9.13
C ASN A 4 12.53 4.59 7.65
N LYS A 5 13.44 4.93 6.74
CA LYS A 5 13.26 4.67 5.30
C LYS A 5 13.55 3.21 5.02
N PHE A 6 12.77 2.60 4.13
CA PHE A 6 13.02 1.23 3.71
C PHE A 6 14.36 1.15 2.96
N ASN A 7 15.23 0.24 3.37
CA ASN A 7 16.56 0.04 2.79
C ASN A 7 16.80 -1.40 2.31
N GLY A 8 15.74 -2.22 2.25
CA GLY A 8 15.82 -3.64 1.88
C GLY A 8 16.16 -4.56 3.05
N MET A 9 17.05 -4.14 3.96
CA MET A 9 17.47 -4.96 5.10
C MET A 9 16.58 -4.78 6.35
N ASN A 10 15.89 -3.64 6.46
CA ASN A 10 15.09 -3.27 7.63
C ASN A 10 13.60 -3.56 7.48
N TYR A 11 13.21 -4.58 6.70
CA TYR A 11 11.79 -4.84 6.39
C TYR A 11 10.89 -4.91 7.63
N ASN A 12 11.32 -5.65 8.67
CA ASN A 12 10.52 -5.82 9.88
C ASN A 12 10.34 -4.51 10.66
N ASP A 13 11.43 -3.77 10.86
CA ASP A 13 11.40 -2.49 11.57
C ASP A 13 10.61 -1.43 10.79
N TRP A 14 10.78 -1.40 9.47
CA TRP A 14 10.03 -0.53 8.58
C TRP A 14 8.53 -0.86 8.62
N LEU A 15 8.17 -2.14 8.54
CA LEU A 15 6.78 -2.58 8.60
C LEU A 15 6.16 -2.28 9.97
N GLN A 16 6.90 -2.45 11.06
CA GLN A 16 6.42 -2.12 12.41
C GLN A 16 6.15 -0.61 12.57
N ASN A 17 7.06 0.23 12.08
CA ASN A 17 6.87 1.68 12.07
C ASN A 17 5.66 2.09 11.21
N LEU A 18 5.49 1.45 10.04
CA LEU A 18 4.33 1.67 9.18
C LEU A 18 3.03 1.28 9.88
N LYS A 19 2.99 0.12 10.55
CA LYS A 19 1.84 -0.34 11.33
C LYS A 19 1.46 0.66 12.42
N ILE A 20 2.43 1.16 13.20
CA ILE A 20 2.18 2.18 14.23
C ILE A 20 1.51 3.43 13.64
N VAL A 21 2.01 3.92 12.50
CA VAL A 21 1.45 5.12 11.84
C VAL A 21 0.05 4.86 11.28
N LEU A 22 -0.20 3.67 10.72
CA LEU A 22 -1.50 3.31 10.17
C LEU A 22 -2.53 3.08 11.26
N ASP A 23 -2.17 2.41 12.35
CA ASP A 23 -3.03 2.18 13.52
C ASP A 23 -3.40 3.50 14.18
N PHE A 24 -2.45 4.43 14.30
CA PHE A 24 -2.73 5.80 14.76
C PHE A 24 -3.77 6.51 13.90
N LYS A 25 -3.83 6.21 12.60
CA LYS A 25 -4.80 6.74 11.65
C LYS A 25 -6.07 5.88 11.50
N ASN A 26 -6.21 4.82 12.29
CA ASN A 26 -7.27 3.80 12.19
C ASN A 26 -7.36 3.13 10.80
N ASN A 27 -6.23 3.04 10.09
CA ASN A 27 -6.11 2.51 8.73
C ASN A 27 -5.28 1.22 8.66
N GLY A 28 -4.97 0.59 9.80
CA GLY A 28 -4.17 -0.65 9.87
C GLY A 28 -4.72 -1.77 8.97
N TYR A 29 -6.05 -1.82 8.81
CA TYR A 29 -6.75 -2.80 7.97
C TYR A 29 -6.29 -2.84 6.51
N VAL A 30 -5.63 -1.79 6.01
CA VAL A 30 -5.15 -1.74 4.62
C VAL A 30 -4.05 -2.77 4.37
N LEU A 31 -3.25 -3.11 5.38
CA LEU A 31 -2.17 -4.10 5.25
C LEU A 31 -2.69 -5.54 5.21
N ASP A 32 -3.85 -5.80 5.81
CA ASP A 32 -4.45 -7.14 5.87
C ASP A 32 -5.38 -7.42 4.67
N LYS A 33 -5.71 -6.39 3.89
CA LYS A 33 -6.60 -6.55 2.73
C LYS A 33 -5.85 -7.24 1.59
N PRO A 34 -6.49 -8.22 0.92
CA PRO A 34 -5.93 -8.79 -0.27
C PRO A 34 -5.76 -7.71 -1.33
N LEU A 35 -4.72 -7.86 -2.13
CA LEU A 35 -4.48 -7.04 -3.31
C LEU A 35 -5.76 -7.04 -4.15
N ARG A 36 -6.23 -5.84 -4.51
CA ARG A 36 -7.42 -5.72 -5.34
C ARG A 36 -7.11 -6.28 -6.72
N THR A 37 -7.85 -7.30 -7.13
CA THR A 37 -7.76 -7.88 -8.48
C THR A 37 -8.68 -7.17 -9.48
N ALA A 38 -9.62 -6.35 -8.99
CA ALA A 38 -10.52 -5.55 -9.81
C ALA A 38 -10.99 -4.29 -9.07
N LEU A 39 -11.42 -3.28 -9.84
CA LEU A 39 -12.08 -2.09 -9.32
C LEU A 39 -13.59 -2.32 -9.11
N PRO A 40 -14.21 -1.69 -8.10
CA PRO A 40 -15.66 -1.66 -7.96
C PRO A 40 -16.37 -1.08 -9.19
N GLU A 41 -17.59 -1.55 -9.45
CA GLU A 41 -18.44 -0.96 -10.47
C GLU A 41 -18.78 0.50 -10.10
N GLY A 42 -18.61 1.43 -11.05
CA GLY A 42 -18.78 2.86 -10.82
C GLY A 42 -17.54 3.60 -10.31
N SER A 43 -16.36 2.96 -10.30
CA SER A 43 -15.09 3.65 -10.01
C SER A 43 -14.82 4.78 -11.00
N SER A 44 -14.26 5.88 -10.54
CA SER A 44 -13.97 7.05 -11.37
C SER A 44 -12.88 6.75 -12.42
N PRO A 45 -12.80 7.52 -13.51
CA PRO A 45 -11.72 7.39 -14.49
C PRO A 45 -10.32 7.53 -13.86
N GLU A 46 -10.16 8.39 -12.86
CA GLU A 46 -8.89 8.59 -12.15
C GLU A 46 -8.52 7.38 -11.29
N GLU A 47 -9.51 6.74 -10.66
CA GLU A 47 -9.32 5.49 -9.94
C GLU A 47 -8.93 4.36 -10.88
N GLN A 48 -9.51 4.31 -12.08
CA GLN A 48 -9.16 3.37 -13.15
C GLN A 48 -7.71 3.53 -13.60
N VAL A 49 -7.28 4.74 -13.92
CA VAL A 49 -5.89 5.03 -14.31
C VAL A 49 -4.90 4.67 -13.20
N THR A 50 -5.24 4.99 -11.95
CA THR A 50 -4.38 4.67 -10.80
C THR A 50 -4.25 3.15 -10.62
N PHE A 51 -5.34 2.41 -10.80
CA PHE A 51 -5.37 0.95 -10.68
C PHE A 51 -4.62 0.26 -11.83
N GLU A 52 -4.78 0.73 -13.07
CA GLU A 52 -4.05 0.22 -14.24
C GLU A 52 -2.55 0.40 -14.09
N LYS A 53 -2.11 1.60 -13.68
CA LYS A 53 -0.71 1.87 -13.42
C LYS A 53 -0.15 1.00 -12.30
N TRP A 54 -0.92 0.81 -11.23
CA TRP A 54 -0.54 -0.08 -10.14
C TRP A 54 -0.38 -1.53 -10.61
N LEU A 55 -1.28 -2.02 -11.47
CA LEU A 55 -1.15 -3.36 -12.08
C LEU A 55 0.12 -3.46 -12.94
N GLU A 56 0.41 -2.45 -13.75
CA GLU A 56 1.61 -2.41 -14.60
C GLU A 56 2.90 -2.46 -13.77
N ASP A 57 3.00 -1.63 -12.72
CA ASP A 57 4.16 -1.56 -11.82
C ASP A 57 4.40 -2.88 -11.05
N ASN A 58 3.36 -3.70 -10.84
CA ASN A 58 3.43 -4.96 -10.12
C ASN A 58 3.39 -6.20 -11.04
N ARG A 59 3.33 -5.99 -12.36
CA ARG A 59 3.37 -7.05 -13.35
C ARG A 59 4.83 -7.48 -13.53
N MET A 60 5.19 -8.62 -12.92
CA MET A 60 6.50 -9.26 -13.10
C MET A 60 6.79 -9.61 -14.56
#